data_AF-E2AI68-F1
#
_entry.id   AF-E2AI68-F1
#
_cell.length_a   1.000
_cell.length_b   1.000
_cell.length_c   1.000
_cell.angle_alpha   90.00
_cell.angle_beta   90.00
_cell.angle_gamma   90.00
#
_symmetry.space_group_name_H-M   'P 1'
#
loop_
_entity.id
_entity.type
_entity.pdbx_description
1 polymer ?
#
loop_
_entity_poly.entity_id
_entity_poly.type
_entity_poly.pdbx_seq_one_letter_code
_entity_poly.pdbx_strand_id
1 'polypeptide(L)'
;MTSGATIKFDPDWVRMVELRAASAGMTGGLDRRSSNRLHYAILTILDTIFSALMIAPAVVGYWRGTWELSDFYVYPNEPVLSTFASIAIGFTGLFVFNVLQHSLVDILHPDKHRLSYYLGSRLYTSVFGLCCVNAWRGIFNALDIYTEQTPGTIVATTAVSLLALGIMRAIRNLSAPPFALVLDSCSGYFEVQTMFRVNNTRDWSLYLLDCAFSVGVVGTLIVFVWRGVWILIDIYLFPENPKCSAVGSLAIGYFLVAVTFCLQPLMRYVCARLQGLVLLIVADAFLLLSFLGTVNVWRGIWNALDLWLLPDNPELSCWITHIGSFVFLVLLNCSNTILVRGVYIDAEEEAGKCVVFPCHYLRLFFKIEREKKQARQQNLLASQHFDGRTNVNEKDSENGTLLPNNTIKPANADSLG
;
A
#
# COMPACT_ATOMS: atom_id res chain seq x y z
N MET A 1 -0.15 -38.80 -39.32
CA MET A 1 0.84 -37.83 -38.83
C MET A 1 0.07 -36.64 -38.25
N THR A 2 -0.09 -36.65 -36.94
CA THR A 2 -0.92 -35.72 -36.17
C THR A 2 -0.16 -34.43 -35.90
N SER A 3 -0.63 -33.33 -36.48
CA SER A 3 -0.16 -31.97 -36.21
C SER A 3 -0.58 -31.55 -34.80
N GLY A 4 0.38 -31.44 -33.89
CA GLY A 4 0.17 -30.96 -32.53
C GLY A 4 -0.07 -29.45 -32.52
N ALA A 5 -1.33 -29.04 -32.35
CA ALA A 5 -1.69 -27.67 -32.04
C ALA A 5 -1.18 -27.32 -30.64
N THR A 6 -0.08 -26.59 -30.56
CA THR A 6 0.39 -25.96 -29.33
C THR A 6 -0.57 -24.83 -29.00
N ILE A 7 -1.41 -25.05 -27.98
CA ILE A 7 -2.29 -24.02 -27.41
C ILE A 7 -1.38 -22.93 -26.84
N LYS A 8 -1.16 -21.86 -27.61
CA LYS A 8 -0.57 -20.61 -27.10
C LYS A 8 -1.52 -20.06 -26.04
N PHE A 9 -1.08 -20.10 -24.78
CA PHE A 9 -1.71 -19.35 -23.71
C PHE A 9 -1.68 -17.86 -24.08
N ASP A 10 -2.85 -17.30 -24.34
CA ASP A 10 -3.04 -15.89 -24.68
C ASP A 10 -2.65 -14.99 -23.49
N PRO A 11 -1.64 -14.10 -23.59
CA PRO A 11 -1.23 -13.22 -22.49
C PRO A 11 -2.29 -12.18 -22.09
N ASP A 12 -3.29 -11.92 -22.93
CA ASP A 12 -4.27 -10.83 -22.72
C ASP A 12 -5.32 -11.15 -21.64
N TRP A 13 -5.50 -12.41 -21.22
CA TRP A 13 -6.47 -12.76 -20.17
C TRP A 13 -5.99 -12.38 -18.76
N VAL A 14 -4.69 -12.43 -18.49
CA VAL A 14 -4.11 -11.97 -17.21
C VAL A 14 -4.22 -10.44 -17.11
N ARG A 15 -4.02 -9.79 -18.25
CA ARG A 15 -4.12 -8.34 -18.47
C ARG A 15 -5.52 -7.80 -18.14
N MET A 16 -6.58 -8.45 -18.61
CA MET A 16 -7.96 -8.03 -18.31
C MET A 16 -8.36 -8.17 -16.83
N VAL A 17 -7.77 -9.12 -16.10
CA VAL A 17 -8.08 -9.35 -14.68
C VAL A 17 -7.36 -8.34 -13.79
N GLU A 18 -6.13 -7.95 -14.14
CA GLU A 18 -5.41 -6.88 -13.44
C GLU A 18 -6.01 -5.50 -13.76
N LEU A 19 -6.45 -5.26 -15.00
CA LEU A 19 -7.08 -3.99 -15.42
C LEU A 19 -8.47 -3.76 -14.82
N ARG A 20 -9.26 -4.81 -14.55
CA ARG A 20 -10.56 -4.68 -13.84
C ARG A 20 -10.41 -4.53 -12.33
N ALA A 21 -9.28 -4.94 -11.74
CA ALA A 21 -8.94 -4.62 -10.36
C ALA A 21 -8.42 -3.17 -10.21
N ALA A 22 -8.06 -2.52 -11.32
CA ALA A 22 -7.41 -1.21 -11.36
C ALA A 22 -8.36 -0.01 -11.61
N SER A 23 -9.60 -0.23 -12.03
CA SER A 23 -10.55 0.89 -12.23
C SER A 23 -11.15 1.35 -10.91
N ALA A 24 -10.79 2.58 -10.51
CA ALA A 24 -11.48 3.47 -9.58
C ALA A 24 -12.72 2.89 -8.84
N GLY A 25 -12.64 2.82 -7.50
CA GLY A 25 -13.82 2.59 -6.65
C GLY A 25 -13.93 1.21 -5.97
N MET A 26 -12.82 0.55 -5.66
CA MET A 26 -12.85 -0.81 -5.10
C MET A 26 -13.33 -0.94 -3.63
N THR A 27 -13.60 0.16 -2.92
CA THR A 27 -14.39 0.09 -1.67
C THR A 27 -15.90 -0.06 -1.94
N GLY A 28 -16.37 0.19 -3.16
CA GLY A 28 -17.79 0.03 -3.54
C GLY A 28 -18.18 -1.40 -3.92
N GLY A 29 -17.22 -2.23 -4.33
CA GLY A 29 -17.49 -3.58 -4.86
C GLY A 29 -17.42 -4.73 -3.86
N LEU A 30 -16.98 -4.50 -2.62
CA LEU A 30 -16.91 -5.55 -1.59
C LEU A 30 -18.29 -5.94 -1.03
N ASP A 31 -19.34 -5.12 -1.27
CA ASP A 31 -20.68 -5.29 -0.70
C ASP A 31 -21.66 -6.08 -1.61
N ARG A 32 -21.17 -6.85 -2.59
CA ARG A 32 -22.08 -7.66 -3.44
C ARG A 32 -22.64 -8.85 -2.66
N ARG A 33 -23.91 -8.73 -2.24
CA ARG A 33 -24.80 -9.75 -1.65
C ARG A 33 -24.65 -11.11 -2.36
N SER A 34 -23.80 -12.01 -1.82
CA SER A 34 -23.85 -13.48 -1.94
C SER A 34 -22.50 -14.10 -1.52
N SER A 35 -22.05 -13.79 -0.31
CA SER A 35 -20.98 -14.53 0.36
C SER A 35 -21.49 -14.85 1.76
N ASN A 36 -21.32 -16.09 2.21
CA ASN A 36 -21.68 -16.48 3.57
C ASN A 36 -21.03 -15.49 4.54
N ARG A 37 -21.82 -14.78 5.36
CA ARG A 37 -21.29 -13.74 6.30
C ARG A 37 -20.17 -14.30 7.18
N LEU A 38 -20.30 -15.57 7.56
CA LEU A 38 -19.27 -16.33 8.29
C LEU A 38 -17.95 -16.43 7.50
N HIS A 39 -18.00 -16.75 6.21
CA HIS A 39 -16.80 -16.82 5.37
C HIS A 39 -16.10 -15.46 5.28
N TYR A 40 -16.85 -14.37 5.10
CA TYR A 40 -16.27 -13.03 5.08
C TYR A 40 -15.67 -12.62 6.43
N ALA A 41 -16.32 -12.97 7.54
CA ALA A 41 -15.80 -12.74 8.89
C ALA A 41 -14.49 -13.52 9.12
N ILE A 42 -14.45 -14.81 8.76
CA ILE A 42 -13.24 -15.64 8.85
C ILE A 42 -12.11 -15.03 8.02
N LEU A 43 -12.36 -14.63 6.77
CA LEU A 43 -11.35 -13.98 5.94
C LEU A 43 -10.85 -12.67 6.54
N THR A 44 -11.72 -11.90 7.19
CA THR A 44 -11.34 -10.66 7.87
C THR A 44 -10.41 -10.94 9.05
N ILE A 45 -10.71 -11.96 9.86
CA ILE A 45 -9.83 -12.38 10.96
C ILE A 45 -8.48 -12.86 10.43
N LEU A 46 -8.48 -13.69 9.38
CA LEU A 46 -7.25 -14.18 8.78
C LEU A 46 -6.42 -13.05 8.15
N ASP A 47 -7.06 -12.05 7.52
CA ASP A 47 -6.39 -10.85 7.03
C ASP A 47 -5.70 -10.08 8.18
N THR A 48 -6.40 -9.91 9.30
CA THR A 48 -5.83 -9.27 10.49
C THR A 48 -4.64 -10.06 11.04
N ILE A 49 -4.76 -11.37 11.18
CA ILE A 49 -3.67 -12.23 11.67
C ILE A 49 -2.47 -12.17 10.70
N PHE A 50 -2.72 -12.24 9.40
CA PHE A 50 -1.68 -12.17 8.38
C PHE A 50 -0.96 -10.82 8.41
N SER A 51 -1.71 -9.72 8.46
CA SER A 51 -1.14 -8.37 8.58
C SER A 51 -0.31 -8.22 9.85
N ALA A 52 -0.84 -8.71 10.98
CA ALA A 52 -0.24 -8.51 12.30
C ALA A 52 0.97 -9.40 12.61
N LEU A 53 0.97 -10.66 12.14
CA LEU A 53 2.01 -11.64 12.48
C LEU A 53 3.00 -11.90 11.35
N MET A 54 2.70 -11.52 10.11
CA MET A 54 3.60 -11.73 8.97
C MET A 54 4.08 -10.42 8.38
N ILE A 55 3.16 -9.51 8.03
CA ILE A 55 3.52 -8.28 7.32
C ILE A 55 4.15 -7.26 8.26
N ALA A 56 3.57 -7.01 9.43
CA ALA A 56 4.12 -6.04 10.38
C ALA A 56 5.55 -6.42 10.83
N PRO A 57 5.87 -7.66 11.25
CA PRO A 57 7.24 -8.01 11.61
C PRO A 57 8.23 -7.91 10.45
N ALA A 58 7.83 -8.25 9.23
CA ALA A 58 8.70 -8.10 8.07
C ALA A 58 8.98 -6.61 7.78
N VAL A 59 7.96 -5.76 7.80
CA VAL A 59 8.14 -4.31 7.60
C VAL A 59 9.03 -3.71 8.69
N VAL A 60 8.79 -4.04 9.96
CA VAL A 60 9.66 -3.61 11.07
C VAL A 60 11.09 -4.10 10.87
N GLY A 61 11.30 -5.36 10.49
CA GLY A 61 12.64 -5.90 10.23
C GLY A 61 13.38 -5.19 9.10
N TYR A 62 12.67 -4.81 8.03
CA TYR A 62 13.26 -3.99 6.96
C TYR A 62 13.64 -2.60 7.47
N TRP A 63 12.73 -1.94 8.18
CA TRP A 63 12.95 -0.60 8.71
C TRP A 63 14.12 -0.57 9.70
N ARG A 64 14.12 -1.50 10.67
CA ARG A 64 15.20 -1.71 11.64
C ARG A 64 16.52 -1.98 10.96
N GLY A 65 16.55 -2.94 10.03
CA GLY A 65 17.77 -3.27 9.29
C GLY A 65 18.33 -2.07 8.53
N THR A 66 17.48 -1.34 7.80
CA THR A 66 17.90 -0.17 7.02
C THR A 66 18.40 0.98 7.91
N TRP A 67 17.71 1.20 9.04
CA TRP A 67 18.04 2.25 10.00
C TRP A 67 19.41 2.01 10.62
N GLU A 68 19.62 0.83 11.18
CA GLU A 68 20.87 0.49 11.86
C GLU A 68 22.04 0.28 10.89
N LEU A 69 21.81 -0.24 9.68
CA LEU A 69 22.86 -0.22 8.64
C LEU A 69 23.31 1.21 8.32
N SER A 70 22.39 2.18 8.40
CA SER A 70 22.78 3.59 8.25
C SER A 70 23.60 4.08 9.44
N ASP A 71 23.36 3.57 10.65
CA ASP A 71 24.21 3.84 11.82
C ASP A 71 25.63 3.26 11.65
N PHE A 72 25.77 2.09 11.02
CA PHE A 72 27.09 1.49 10.74
C PHE A 72 27.86 2.18 9.61
N TYR A 73 27.19 2.61 8.55
CA TYR A 73 27.87 3.05 7.32
C TYR A 73 27.80 4.55 7.03
N VAL A 74 26.80 5.28 7.53
CA VAL A 74 26.61 6.70 7.20
C VAL A 74 27.23 7.56 8.29
N TYR A 75 28.49 7.95 8.10
CA TYR A 75 29.26 8.79 9.03
C TYR A 75 29.16 8.29 10.50
N PRO A 76 29.56 7.04 10.80
CA PRO A 76 29.31 6.39 12.10
C PRO A 76 29.90 7.15 13.30
N ASN A 77 30.98 7.89 13.09
CA ASN A 77 31.67 8.61 14.15
C ASN A 77 31.23 10.09 14.27
N GLU A 78 30.36 10.57 13.38
CA GLU A 78 29.98 11.98 13.27
C GLU A 78 28.45 12.12 13.27
N PRO A 79 27.79 12.08 14.45
CA PRO A 79 26.32 11.96 14.55
C PRO A 79 25.59 13.12 13.88
N VAL A 80 26.16 14.34 13.92
CA VAL A 80 25.59 15.52 13.27
C VAL A 80 25.63 15.37 11.74
N LEU A 81 26.77 15.00 11.17
CA LEU A 81 26.90 14.78 9.72
C LEU A 81 26.05 13.60 9.26
N SER A 82 25.99 12.52 10.04
CA SER A 82 25.11 11.37 9.79
C SER A 82 23.64 11.79 9.72
N THR A 83 23.22 12.63 10.66
CA THR A 83 21.85 13.17 10.72
C THR A 83 21.53 14.01 9.48
N PHE A 84 22.41 14.96 9.11
CA PHE A 84 22.21 15.78 7.92
C PHE A 84 22.24 14.95 6.63
N ALA A 85 23.11 13.95 6.53
CA ALA A 85 23.15 13.03 5.40
C ALA A 85 21.83 12.25 5.27
N SER A 86 21.29 11.72 6.37
CA SER A 86 19.99 11.04 6.37
C SER A 86 18.84 11.98 5.99
N ILE A 87 18.81 13.22 6.49
CA ILE A 87 17.82 14.22 6.06
C ILE A 87 17.94 14.47 4.55
N ALA A 88 19.15 14.68 4.03
CA ALA A 88 19.38 14.96 2.62
C ALA A 88 18.95 13.80 1.73
N ILE A 89 19.38 12.56 2.04
CA ILE A 89 19.00 11.34 1.31
C ILE A 89 17.49 11.14 1.36
N GLY A 90 16.92 11.29 2.55
CA GLY A 90 15.51 11.06 2.80
C GLY A 90 14.61 12.06 2.07
N PHE A 91 14.68 13.34 2.44
CA PHE A 91 13.77 14.36 1.90
C PHE A 91 13.97 14.59 0.40
N THR A 92 15.22 14.56 -0.09
CA THR A 92 15.46 14.69 -1.54
C THR A 92 14.87 13.52 -2.29
N GLY A 93 15.10 12.29 -1.80
CA GLY A 93 14.54 11.10 -2.43
C GLY A 93 13.01 11.07 -2.40
N LEU A 94 12.40 11.34 -1.24
CA LEU A 94 10.95 11.42 -1.09
C LEU A 94 10.35 12.47 -2.04
N PHE A 95 10.96 13.66 -2.11
CA PHE A 95 10.52 14.73 -3.01
C PHE A 95 10.64 14.32 -4.49
N VAL A 96 11.79 13.78 -4.90
CA VAL A 96 12.02 13.34 -6.28
C VAL A 96 11.04 12.25 -6.69
N PHE A 97 10.82 11.23 -5.87
CA PHE A 97 9.85 10.17 -6.20
C PHE A 97 8.41 10.68 -6.24
N ASN A 98 8.05 11.63 -5.37
CA ASN A 98 6.74 12.26 -5.40
C ASN A 98 6.51 13.07 -6.69
N VAL A 99 7.50 13.85 -7.12
CA VAL A 99 7.43 14.65 -8.37
C VAL A 99 7.42 13.75 -9.62
N LEU A 100 8.20 12.66 -9.61
CA LEU A 100 8.34 11.76 -10.75
C LEU A 100 7.26 10.67 -10.83
N GLN A 101 6.30 10.63 -9.89
CA GLN A 101 5.31 9.55 -9.80
C GLN A 101 4.58 9.26 -11.12
N HIS A 102 4.12 10.30 -11.83
CA HIS A 102 3.39 10.14 -13.09
C HIS A 102 4.30 9.63 -14.21
N SER A 103 5.53 10.12 -14.28
CA SER A 103 6.53 9.64 -15.23
C SER A 103 6.88 8.18 -14.99
N LEU A 104 6.97 7.75 -13.72
CA LEU A 104 7.22 6.35 -13.36
C LEU A 104 6.07 5.43 -13.76
N VAL A 105 4.81 5.86 -13.57
CA VAL A 105 3.63 5.11 -14.06
C VAL A 105 3.68 4.92 -15.57
N ASP A 106 4.02 5.98 -16.31
CA ASP A 106 4.07 5.92 -17.78
C ASP A 106 5.24 5.06 -18.28
N ILE A 107 6.41 5.13 -17.65
CA ILE A 107 7.61 4.39 -18.07
C ILE A 107 7.51 2.92 -17.65
N LEU A 108 7.16 2.66 -16.40
CA LEU A 108 7.10 1.33 -15.80
C LEU A 108 5.65 0.84 -15.80
N HIS A 109 5.16 0.45 -16.98
CA HIS A 109 3.86 -0.20 -17.13
C HIS A 109 4.02 -1.65 -17.65
N PRO A 110 3.29 -2.64 -17.10
CA PRO A 110 3.35 -4.03 -17.56
C PRO A 110 3.03 -4.19 -19.05
N ASP A 111 2.21 -3.29 -19.59
CA ASP A 111 1.77 -3.28 -20.99
C ASP A 111 2.88 -2.94 -21.98
N LYS A 112 3.93 -2.24 -21.53
CA LYS A 112 5.08 -1.88 -22.37
C LYS A 112 6.14 -2.96 -22.31
N HIS A 113 6.69 -3.19 -21.11
CA HIS A 113 7.76 -4.16 -20.89
C HIS A 113 7.61 -4.83 -19.53
N ARG A 114 7.05 -6.05 -19.51
CA ARG A 114 6.76 -6.80 -18.29
C ARG A 114 7.97 -7.03 -17.38
N LEU A 115 9.12 -7.39 -17.95
CA LEU A 115 10.35 -7.59 -17.17
C LEU A 115 10.86 -6.27 -16.58
N SER A 116 10.82 -5.19 -17.37
CA SER A 116 11.19 -3.84 -16.91
C SER A 116 10.28 -3.37 -15.79
N TYR A 117 8.98 -3.65 -15.88
CA TYR A 117 8.03 -3.35 -14.80
C TYR A 117 8.40 -4.09 -13.52
N TYR A 118 8.56 -5.42 -13.55
CA TYR A 118 8.88 -6.17 -12.34
C TYR A 118 10.23 -5.75 -11.75
N LEU A 119 11.30 -5.65 -12.55
CA LEU A 119 12.60 -5.27 -12.01
C LEU A 119 12.61 -3.80 -11.53
N GLY A 120 12.08 -2.89 -12.35
CA GLY A 120 12.05 -1.45 -12.06
C GLY A 120 11.17 -1.10 -10.87
N SER A 121 10.03 -1.77 -10.71
CA SER A 121 9.12 -1.57 -9.58
C SER A 121 9.74 -2.02 -8.25
N ARG A 122 10.44 -3.17 -8.22
CA ARG A 122 11.16 -3.61 -7.01
C ARG A 122 12.35 -2.73 -6.67
N LEU A 123 13.10 -2.29 -7.70
CA LEU A 123 14.18 -1.34 -7.50
C LEU A 123 13.64 -0.02 -6.94
N TYR A 124 12.52 0.48 -7.49
CA TYR A 124 11.82 1.64 -6.96
C TYR A 124 11.45 1.45 -5.48
N THR A 125 10.80 0.35 -5.11
CA THR A 125 10.41 0.12 -3.71
C THR A 125 11.62 0.02 -2.79
N SER A 126 12.72 -0.60 -3.24
CA SER A 126 13.96 -0.70 -2.46
C SER A 126 14.61 0.66 -2.20
N VAL A 127 14.78 1.48 -3.26
CA VAL A 127 15.40 2.81 -3.14
C VAL A 127 14.49 3.78 -2.41
N PHE A 128 13.20 3.79 -2.72
CA PHE A 128 12.24 4.67 -2.06
C PHE A 128 12.07 4.29 -0.58
N GLY A 129 12.09 3.00 -0.25
CA GLY A 129 12.10 2.53 1.14
C GLY A 129 13.31 3.01 1.92
N LEU A 130 14.51 2.99 1.31
CA LEU A 130 15.72 3.57 1.90
C LEU A 130 15.58 5.07 2.17
N CYS A 131 14.97 5.82 1.24
CA CYS A 131 14.67 7.24 1.43
C CYS A 131 13.65 7.47 2.55
N CYS A 132 12.59 6.66 2.65
CA CYS A 132 11.63 6.73 3.75
C CYS A 132 12.34 6.56 5.10
N VAL A 133 13.14 5.51 5.26
CA VAL A 133 13.85 5.23 6.51
C VAL A 133 14.82 6.37 6.84
N ASN A 134 15.58 6.88 5.87
CA ASN A 134 16.52 7.97 6.11
C ASN A 134 15.84 9.30 6.46
N ALA A 135 14.67 9.59 5.87
CA ALA A 135 13.91 10.77 6.26
C ALA A 135 13.48 10.69 7.73
N TRP A 136 13.00 9.52 8.16
CA TRP A 136 12.60 9.30 9.55
C TRP A 136 13.80 9.33 10.50
N ARG A 137 14.88 8.61 10.18
CA ARG A 137 16.13 8.60 10.93
C ARG A 137 16.71 10.00 11.11
N GLY A 138 16.79 10.76 10.01
CA GLY A 138 17.31 12.12 10.04
C GLY A 138 16.53 13.03 10.98
N ILE A 139 15.19 12.99 10.94
CA ILE A 139 14.36 13.82 11.81
C ILE A 139 14.39 13.34 13.27
N PHE A 140 14.37 12.03 13.49
CA PHE A 140 14.43 11.45 14.84
C PHE A 140 15.75 11.84 15.53
N ASN A 141 16.89 11.63 14.85
CA ASN A 141 18.21 11.99 15.38
C ASN A 141 18.37 13.51 15.55
N ALA A 142 17.82 14.31 14.63
CA ALA A 142 17.85 15.77 14.79
C ALA A 142 17.14 16.21 16.08
N LEU A 143 15.99 15.62 16.39
CA LEU A 143 15.32 15.88 17.67
C LEU A 143 16.17 15.41 18.86
N ASP A 144 16.79 14.24 18.78
CA ASP A 144 17.61 13.73 19.88
C ASP A 144 18.85 14.60 20.16
N ILE A 145 19.43 15.22 19.14
CA ILE A 145 20.59 16.10 19.25
C ILE A 145 20.20 17.50 19.70
N TYR A 146 19.11 18.06 19.16
CA TYR A 146 18.78 19.48 19.31
C TYR A 146 17.65 19.76 20.31
N THR A 147 16.99 18.74 20.86
CA THR A 147 15.94 18.90 21.87
C THR A 147 16.24 18.11 23.13
N GLU A 148 15.81 18.66 24.28
CA GLU A 148 15.91 17.94 25.53
C GLU A 148 14.99 16.70 25.54
N GLN A 149 15.49 15.59 26.08
CA GLN A 149 14.73 14.34 26.22
C GLN A 149 13.93 14.29 27.53
N THR A 150 13.58 15.44 28.10
CA THR A 150 12.72 15.48 29.28
C THR A 150 11.29 15.09 28.89
N PRO A 151 10.53 14.38 29.74
CA PRO A 151 9.15 14.01 29.44
C PRO A 151 8.27 15.20 29.04
N GLY A 152 8.49 16.36 29.66
CA GLY A 152 7.78 17.60 29.34
C GLY A 152 7.99 18.06 27.89
N THR A 153 9.25 18.13 27.44
CA THR A 153 9.59 18.52 26.06
C THR A 153 9.06 17.51 25.05
N ILE A 154 9.13 16.22 25.35
CA ILE A 154 8.61 15.15 24.49
C ILE A 154 7.08 15.27 24.37
N VAL A 155 6.36 15.41 25.48
CA VAL A 155 4.89 15.59 25.46
C VAL A 155 4.50 16.86 24.71
N ALA A 156 5.20 17.97 24.93
CA ALA A 156 4.91 19.24 24.27
C ALA A 156 5.08 19.14 22.74
N THR A 157 6.22 18.62 22.28
CA THR A 157 6.50 18.43 20.85
C THR A 157 5.49 17.47 20.20
N THR A 158 5.15 16.38 20.87
CA THR A 158 4.14 15.41 20.42
C THR A 158 2.76 16.06 20.31
N ALA A 159 2.33 16.79 21.34
CA ALA A 159 1.00 17.40 21.40
C ALA A 159 0.83 18.51 20.36
N VAL A 160 1.84 19.37 20.19
CA VAL A 160 1.83 20.42 19.15
C VAL A 160 1.77 19.80 17.76
N SER A 161 2.53 18.74 17.52
CA SER A 161 2.54 18.06 16.22
C SER A 161 1.22 17.37 15.92
N LEU A 162 0.65 16.71 16.92
CA LEU A 162 -0.65 16.07 16.80
C LEU A 162 -1.77 17.09 16.58
N LEU A 163 -1.72 18.24 17.26
CA LEU A 163 -2.65 19.35 17.02
C LEU A 163 -2.54 19.89 15.60
N ALA A 164 -1.31 20.09 15.10
CA ALA A 164 -1.09 20.54 13.73
C ALA A 164 -1.64 19.54 12.70
N LEU A 165 -1.39 18.22 12.89
CA LEU A 165 -1.97 17.17 12.06
C LEU A 165 -3.50 17.14 12.13
N GLY A 166 -4.08 17.33 13.31
CA GLY A 166 -5.54 17.40 13.49
C GLY A 166 -6.17 18.58 12.77
N ILE A 167 -5.54 19.76 12.84
CA ILE A 167 -5.98 20.96 12.09
C ILE A 167 -5.94 20.71 10.58
N MET A 168 -4.90 20.01 10.11
CA MET A 168 -4.76 19.64 8.70
C MET A 168 -5.60 18.43 8.29
N ARG A 169 -6.28 17.74 9.22
CA ARG A 169 -7.00 16.48 8.97
C ARG A 169 -6.08 15.41 8.36
N ALA A 170 -4.91 15.22 8.98
CA ALA A 170 -3.87 14.31 8.51
C ALA A 170 -3.44 13.26 9.57
N ILE A 171 -4.22 13.04 10.64
CA ILE A 171 -3.91 12.10 11.72
C ILE A 171 -3.84 10.65 11.23
N ARG A 172 -4.66 10.25 10.26
CA ARG A 172 -4.62 8.88 9.70
C ARG A 172 -3.28 8.49 9.08
N ASN A 173 -2.45 9.47 8.72
CA ASN A 173 -1.11 9.23 8.16
C ASN A 173 -0.11 8.70 9.21
N LEU A 174 -0.50 8.67 10.50
CA LEU A 174 0.22 7.93 11.53
C LEU A 174 0.09 6.41 11.39
N SER A 175 -0.83 5.92 10.55
CA SER A 175 -1.10 4.49 10.38
C SER A 175 0.06 3.75 9.71
N ALA A 176 0.35 2.56 10.22
CA ALA A 176 1.31 1.63 9.63
C ALA A 176 0.83 0.18 9.88
N PRO A 177 1.51 -0.87 9.36
CA PRO A 177 1.28 -2.24 9.78
C PRO A 177 1.29 -2.35 11.31
N PRO A 178 0.31 -3.01 11.94
CA PRO A 178 -0.55 -4.05 11.38
C PRO A 178 -1.90 -3.57 10.83
N PHE A 179 -2.18 -2.26 10.84
CA PHE A 179 -3.46 -1.71 10.41
C PHE A 179 -3.48 -1.23 8.95
N ALA A 180 -2.31 -1.02 8.35
CA ALA A 180 -2.17 -0.70 6.94
C ALA A 180 -1.38 -1.77 6.21
N LEU A 181 -1.87 -2.18 5.03
CA LEU A 181 -1.21 -3.13 4.14
C LEU A 181 -1.41 -2.67 2.71
N VAL A 182 -0.33 -2.65 1.93
CA VAL A 182 -0.35 -2.24 0.52
C VAL A 182 0.16 -3.38 -0.34
N LEU A 183 -0.67 -3.78 -1.29
CA LEU A 183 -0.31 -4.80 -2.27
C LEU A 183 0.47 -4.19 -3.42
N ASP A 184 1.32 -5.01 -4.02
CA ASP A 184 2.10 -4.67 -5.20
C ASP A 184 1.27 -4.86 -6.47
N SER A 185 0.14 -4.16 -6.54
CA SER A 185 -0.71 -4.09 -7.73
C SER A 185 -0.15 -3.05 -8.71
N CYS A 186 -0.29 -3.31 -10.01
CA CYS A 186 0.08 -2.34 -11.06
C CYS A 186 -0.65 -1.00 -10.88
N SER A 187 -1.95 -1.05 -10.56
CA SER A 187 -2.72 0.14 -10.27
C SER A 187 -2.20 0.83 -9.01
N GLY A 188 -1.88 2.12 -9.12
CA GLY A 188 -1.41 2.92 -7.99
C GLY A 188 -0.04 2.50 -7.43
N TYR A 189 0.76 1.72 -8.18
CA TYR A 189 2.07 1.26 -7.70
C TYR A 189 2.99 2.43 -7.38
N PHE A 190 3.05 3.46 -8.22
CA PHE A 190 3.92 4.61 -8.04
C PHE A 190 3.20 5.84 -7.48
N GLU A 191 1.90 5.73 -7.23
CA GLU A 191 1.06 6.85 -6.83
C GLU A 191 1.34 7.26 -5.38
N VAL A 192 1.66 8.55 -5.21
CA VAL A 192 1.92 9.20 -3.92
C VAL A 192 0.98 10.39 -3.82
N GLN A 193 -0.14 10.18 -3.11
CA GLN A 193 -1.15 11.21 -2.92
C GLN A 193 -0.55 12.40 -2.16
N THR A 194 -0.75 13.61 -2.66
CA THR A 194 -0.29 14.84 -1.99
C THR A 194 -1.44 15.49 -1.24
N MET A 195 -1.11 16.35 -0.27
CA MET A 195 -2.06 17.04 0.61
C MET A 195 -3.12 17.82 -0.18
N PHE A 196 -2.70 18.58 -1.19
CA PHE A 196 -3.59 19.46 -1.96
C PHE A 196 -4.04 18.84 -3.30
N ARG A 197 -3.53 17.65 -3.66
CA ARG A 197 -3.85 16.93 -4.90
C ARG A 197 -3.72 17.78 -6.15
N VAL A 198 -2.71 18.64 -6.19
CA VAL A 198 -2.46 19.51 -7.35
C VAL A 198 -2.06 18.67 -8.55
N ASN A 199 -2.68 18.92 -9.71
CA ASN A 199 -2.38 18.20 -10.94
C ASN A 199 -1.12 18.77 -11.61
N ASN A 200 -0.27 17.90 -12.15
CA ASN A 200 1.03 18.26 -12.74
C ASN A 200 0.93 18.92 -14.14
N THR A 201 -0.27 19.06 -14.72
CA THR A 201 -0.47 19.48 -16.11
C THR A 201 -0.59 20.99 -16.34
N ARG A 202 -1.02 21.76 -15.33
CA ARG A 202 -1.30 23.19 -15.47
C ARG A 202 -0.42 24.08 -14.60
N ASP A 203 -0.22 23.69 -13.34
CA ASP A 203 0.43 24.54 -12.33
C ASP A 203 1.64 23.84 -11.71
N TRP A 204 2.70 23.68 -12.51
CA TRP A 204 3.90 22.95 -12.09
C TRP A 204 4.51 23.49 -10.79
N SER A 205 4.50 24.81 -10.57
CA SER A 205 4.98 25.42 -9.33
C SER A 205 4.15 25.02 -8.12
N LEU A 206 2.81 25.00 -8.24
CA LEU A 206 1.91 24.57 -7.17
C LEU A 206 2.04 23.06 -6.91
N TYR A 207 2.27 22.27 -7.96
CA TYR A 207 2.53 20.83 -7.83
C TYR A 207 3.82 20.56 -7.05
N LEU A 208 4.91 21.26 -7.38
CA LEU A 208 6.17 21.16 -6.63
C LEU A 208 5.98 21.61 -5.18
N LEU A 209 5.23 22.69 -4.94
CA LEU A 209 4.95 23.17 -3.58
C LEU A 209 4.10 22.17 -2.78
N ASP A 210 3.11 21.54 -3.41
CA ASP A 210 2.28 20.50 -2.79
C ASP A 210 3.12 19.25 -2.44
N CYS A 211 4.00 18.82 -3.33
CA CYS A 211 4.96 17.76 -3.06
C CYS A 211 5.88 18.11 -1.87
N ALA A 212 6.43 19.33 -1.87
CA ALA A 212 7.31 19.81 -0.81
C ALA A 212 6.57 19.93 0.54
N PHE A 213 5.33 20.41 0.54
CA PHE A 213 4.51 20.52 1.74
C PHE A 213 4.15 19.14 2.31
N SER A 214 3.72 18.22 1.44
CA SER A 214 3.35 16.86 1.81
C SER A 214 4.52 16.11 2.44
N VAL A 215 5.70 16.17 1.83
CA VAL A 215 6.90 15.49 2.34
C VAL A 215 7.50 16.25 3.53
N GLY A 216 7.69 17.55 3.39
CA GLY A 216 8.39 18.41 4.34
C GLY A 216 7.61 18.64 5.63
N VAL A 217 6.34 19.08 5.52
CA VAL A 217 5.53 19.47 6.68
C VAL A 217 4.82 18.27 7.27
N VAL A 218 3.97 17.60 6.49
CA VAL A 218 3.16 16.47 6.99
C VAL A 218 4.06 15.31 7.40
N GLY A 219 5.04 14.96 6.56
CA GLY A 219 6.02 13.91 6.85
C GLY A 219 6.79 14.14 8.17
N THR A 220 7.29 15.35 8.40
CA THR A 220 8.04 15.67 9.65
C THR A 220 7.15 15.59 10.89
N LEU A 221 5.92 16.09 10.83
CA LEU A 221 4.98 16.06 11.95
C LEU A 221 4.61 14.63 12.35
N ILE A 222 4.48 13.73 11.38
CA ILE A 222 4.25 12.29 11.64
C ILE A 222 5.43 11.71 12.44
N VAL A 223 6.67 12.00 12.05
CA VAL A 223 7.87 11.54 12.79
C VAL A 223 7.87 12.07 14.21
N PHE A 224 7.52 13.34 14.42
CA PHE A 224 7.47 13.94 15.76
C PHE A 224 6.49 13.20 16.68
N VAL A 225 5.30 12.86 16.19
CA VAL A 225 4.30 12.11 16.96
C VAL A 225 4.75 10.68 17.23
N TRP A 226 5.30 9.99 16.22
CA TRP A 226 5.84 8.63 16.37
C TRP A 226 6.97 8.57 17.39
N ARG A 227 7.99 9.43 17.25
CA ARG A 227 9.08 9.56 18.23
C ARG A 227 8.54 9.84 19.62
N GLY A 228 7.61 10.79 19.71
CA GLY A 228 6.97 11.20 20.94
C GLY A 228 6.43 10.04 21.76
N VAL A 229 5.56 9.24 21.14
CA VAL A 229 4.98 8.06 21.78
C VAL A 229 6.04 6.99 22.05
N TRP A 230 6.97 6.77 21.12
CA TRP A 230 8.04 5.79 21.27
C TRP A 230 8.89 6.04 22.52
N ILE A 231 9.41 7.27 22.68
CA ILE A 231 10.29 7.62 23.80
C ILE A 231 9.52 7.66 25.12
N LEU A 232 8.25 8.07 25.12
CA LEU A 232 7.43 7.97 26.33
C LEU A 232 7.31 6.51 26.80
N ILE A 233 7.20 5.55 25.88
CA ILE A 233 7.21 4.14 26.23
C ILE A 233 8.60 3.72 26.76
N ASP A 234 9.70 4.20 26.16
CA ASP A 234 11.05 3.92 26.68
C ASP A 234 11.25 4.40 28.13
N ILE A 235 10.71 5.59 28.46
CA ILE A 235 10.83 6.18 29.79
C ILE A 235 9.99 5.42 30.84
N TYR A 236 8.78 4.98 30.48
CA TYR A 236 7.82 4.47 31.46
C TYR A 236 7.66 2.94 31.49
N LEU A 237 7.89 2.23 30.39
CA LEU A 237 7.61 0.80 30.29
C LEU A 237 8.85 -0.03 30.63
N PHE A 238 8.97 -0.44 31.89
CA PHE A 238 10.08 -1.25 32.40
C PHE A 238 11.47 -0.69 32.02
N PRO A 239 11.81 0.56 32.39
CA PRO A 239 13.03 1.24 31.94
C PRO A 239 14.31 0.48 32.29
N GLU A 240 14.34 -0.19 33.44
CA GLU A 240 15.50 -0.95 33.93
C GLU A 240 15.61 -2.38 33.37
N ASN A 241 14.62 -2.84 32.59
CA ASN A 241 14.59 -4.21 32.07
C ASN A 241 14.18 -4.23 30.60
N PRO A 242 15.15 -4.15 29.67
CA PRO A 242 14.86 -4.03 28.23
C PRO A 242 14.12 -5.25 27.68
N LYS A 243 14.38 -6.45 28.22
CA LYS A 243 13.66 -7.68 27.82
C LYS A 243 12.18 -7.61 28.21
N CYS A 244 11.88 -7.24 29.46
CA CYS A 244 10.50 -7.04 29.91
C CYS A 244 9.83 -5.88 29.18
N SER A 245 10.57 -4.81 28.86
CA SER A 245 10.06 -3.69 28.08
C SER A 245 9.65 -4.10 26.66
N ALA A 246 10.49 -4.89 25.98
CA ALA A 246 10.18 -5.42 24.65
C ALA A 246 8.93 -6.32 24.66
N VAL A 247 8.89 -7.32 25.55
CA VAL A 247 7.74 -8.23 25.68
C VAL A 247 6.48 -7.49 26.11
N GLY A 248 6.60 -6.56 27.06
CA GLY A 248 5.50 -5.72 27.53
C GLY A 248 4.92 -4.88 26.40
N SER A 249 5.77 -4.29 25.56
CA SER A 249 5.34 -3.51 24.40
C SER A 249 4.62 -4.38 23.37
N LEU A 250 5.13 -5.58 23.08
CA LEU A 250 4.43 -6.55 22.22
C LEU A 250 3.06 -6.94 22.80
N ALA A 251 2.97 -7.22 24.11
CA ALA A 251 1.74 -7.63 24.76
C ALA A 251 0.67 -6.51 24.71
N ILE A 252 1.05 -5.28 25.06
CA ILE A 252 0.18 -4.10 24.98
C ILE A 252 -0.22 -3.84 23.53
N GLY A 253 0.74 -3.88 22.61
CA GLY A 253 0.54 -3.64 21.18
C GLY A 253 -0.47 -4.59 20.57
N TYR A 254 -0.25 -5.91 20.69
CA TYR A 254 -1.17 -6.90 20.13
C TYR A 254 -2.52 -6.95 20.84
N PHE A 255 -2.59 -6.62 22.13
CA PHE A 255 -3.87 -6.43 22.81
C PHE A 255 -4.66 -5.26 22.20
N LEU A 256 -4.02 -4.10 22.00
CA LEU A 256 -4.65 -2.95 21.35
C LEU A 256 -5.05 -3.25 19.91
N VAL A 257 -4.26 -4.02 19.16
CA VAL A 257 -4.60 -4.50 17.82
C VAL A 257 -5.89 -5.32 17.84
N ALA A 258 -5.98 -6.33 18.71
CA ALA A 258 -7.17 -7.15 18.84
C ALA A 258 -8.41 -6.32 19.22
N VAL A 259 -8.28 -5.43 20.22
CA VAL A 259 -9.37 -4.54 20.65
C VAL A 259 -9.83 -3.63 19.52
N THR A 260 -8.90 -3.01 18.80
CA THR A 260 -9.22 -2.04 17.75
C THR A 260 -9.92 -2.70 16.56
N PHE A 261 -9.47 -3.88 16.12
CA PHE A 261 -10.16 -4.65 15.08
C PHE A 261 -11.56 -5.12 15.52
N CYS A 262 -11.73 -5.52 16.79
CA CYS A 262 -13.04 -5.86 17.35
C CYS A 262 -13.99 -4.65 17.41
N LEU A 263 -13.46 -3.45 17.67
CA LEU A 263 -14.24 -2.21 17.72
C LEU A 263 -14.55 -1.65 16.31
N GLN A 264 -13.79 -2.01 15.28
CA GLN A 264 -13.93 -1.46 13.93
C GLN A 264 -15.36 -1.53 13.34
N PRO A 265 -16.14 -2.64 13.48
CA PRO A 265 -17.52 -2.67 12.98
C PRO A 265 -18.44 -1.68 13.69
N LEU A 266 -18.27 -1.53 15.02
CA LEU A 266 -19.01 -0.55 15.81
C LEU A 266 -18.63 0.87 15.37
N MET A 267 -17.35 1.16 15.22
CA MET A 267 -16.88 2.46 14.78
C MET A 267 -17.36 2.81 13.37
N ARG A 268 -17.35 1.86 12.44
CA ARG A 268 -17.95 2.05 11.10
C ARG A 268 -19.43 2.40 11.21
N TYR A 269 -20.18 1.72 12.07
CA TYR A 269 -21.60 2.00 12.30
C TYR A 269 -21.84 3.39 12.90
N VAL A 270 -21.00 3.82 13.85
CA VAL A 270 -21.08 5.15 14.47
C VAL A 270 -20.71 6.24 13.46
N CYS A 271 -19.56 6.13 12.80
CA CYS A 271 -19.08 7.09 11.81
C CYS A 271 -20.02 7.21 10.60
N ALA A 272 -20.77 6.16 10.24
CA ALA A 272 -21.79 6.25 9.20
C ALA A 272 -22.99 7.15 9.55
N ARG A 273 -23.15 7.53 10.82
CA ARG A 273 -24.24 8.41 11.32
C ARG A 273 -23.78 9.78 11.79
N LEU A 274 -22.48 9.99 11.90
CA LEU A 274 -21.91 11.27 12.30
C LEU A 274 -21.57 12.10 11.07
N GLN A 275 -21.53 13.42 11.23
CA GLN A 275 -21.17 14.37 10.18
C GLN A 275 -20.30 15.50 10.76
N GLY A 276 -19.57 16.19 9.88
CA GLY A 276 -18.77 17.36 10.22
C GLY A 276 -17.68 17.09 11.26
N LEU A 277 -17.49 18.03 12.18
CA LEU A 277 -16.42 18.00 13.18
C LEU A 277 -16.51 16.82 14.15
N VAL A 278 -17.73 16.39 14.51
CA VAL A 278 -17.92 15.26 15.44
C VAL A 278 -17.46 13.95 14.79
N LEU A 279 -17.75 13.76 13.49
CA LEU A 279 -17.25 12.61 12.74
C LEU A 279 -15.72 12.58 12.75
N LEU A 280 -15.09 13.73 12.47
CA LEU A 280 -13.63 13.87 12.44
C LEU A 280 -13.01 13.47 13.79
N ILE A 281 -13.46 14.08 14.89
CA ILE A 281 -12.94 13.81 16.24
C ILE A 281 -13.07 12.32 16.60
N VAL A 282 -14.24 11.72 16.33
CA VAL A 282 -14.49 10.31 16.65
C VAL A 282 -13.65 9.37 15.80
N ALA A 283 -13.48 9.67 14.51
CA ALA A 283 -12.62 8.90 13.62
C ALA A 283 -11.14 9.01 14.05
N ASP A 284 -10.67 10.21 14.33
CA ASP A 284 -9.28 10.48 14.74
C ASP A 284 -8.96 9.82 16.07
N ALA A 285 -9.86 9.88 17.06
CA ALA A 285 -9.68 9.19 18.34
C ALA A 285 -9.53 7.67 18.17
N PHE A 286 -10.32 7.07 17.26
CA PHE A 286 -10.20 5.65 16.94
C PHE A 286 -8.90 5.31 16.20
N LEU A 287 -8.48 6.17 15.27
CA LEU A 287 -7.21 6.02 14.55
C LEU A 287 -6.02 6.18 15.51
N LEU A 288 -6.10 7.08 16.49
CA LEU A 288 -5.08 7.24 17.53
C LEU A 288 -4.97 6.00 18.42
N LEU A 289 -6.09 5.34 18.75
CA LEU A 289 -6.05 4.05 19.45
C LEU A 289 -5.29 2.99 18.63
N SER A 290 -5.54 2.93 17.31
CA SER A 290 -4.82 2.04 16.41
C SER A 290 -3.32 2.38 16.34
N PHE A 291 -2.99 3.67 16.34
CA PHE A 291 -1.61 4.15 16.32
C PHE A 291 -0.85 3.76 17.60
N LEU A 292 -1.46 3.87 18.79
CA LEU A 292 -0.84 3.43 20.04
C LEU A 292 -0.51 1.91 20.03
N GLY A 293 -1.42 1.11 19.45
CA GLY A 293 -1.15 -0.32 19.21
C GLY A 293 -0.01 -0.54 18.23
N THR A 294 0.03 0.24 17.15
CA THR A 294 1.06 0.19 16.12
C THR A 294 2.46 0.48 16.68
N VAL A 295 2.64 1.59 17.40
CA VAL A 295 3.93 1.97 17.99
C VAL A 295 4.44 0.89 18.94
N ASN A 296 3.57 0.32 19.77
CA ASN A 296 3.94 -0.75 20.69
C ASN A 296 4.34 -2.05 19.97
N VAL A 297 3.64 -2.42 18.89
CA VAL A 297 4.04 -3.57 18.06
C VAL A 297 5.40 -3.31 17.40
N TRP A 298 5.59 -2.13 16.79
CA TRP A 298 6.83 -1.77 16.12
C TRP A 298 8.01 -1.76 17.10
N ARG A 299 7.88 -1.03 18.21
CA ARG A 299 8.90 -0.98 19.27
C ARG A 299 9.19 -2.35 19.85
N GLY A 300 8.16 -3.12 20.15
CA GLY A 300 8.31 -4.46 20.68
C GLY A 300 9.08 -5.39 19.75
N ILE A 301 8.78 -5.37 18.44
CA ILE A 301 9.48 -6.19 17.44
C ILE A 301 10.90 -5.67 17.22
N TRP A 302 11.09 -4.36 17.13
CA TRP A 302 12.40 -3.75 16.96
C TRP A 302 13.35 -4.15 18.09
N ASN A 303 12.95 -3.91 19.33
CA ASN A 303 13.74 -4.28 20.51
C ASN A 303 13.92 -5.80 20.63
N ALA A 304 12.95 -6.59 20.17
CA ALA A 304 13.08 -8.03 20.13
C ALA A 304 14.20 -8.49 19.18
N LEU A 305 14.30 -7.87 18.01
CA LEU A 305 15.37 -8.13 17.05
C LEU A 305 16.72 -7.74 17.65
N ASP A 306 16.82 -6.57 18.29
CA ASP A 306 18.06 -6.08 18.91
C ASP A 306 18.56 -7.00 20.03
N LEU A 307 17.64 -7.50 20.86
CA LEU A 307 17.98 -8.28 22.05
C LEU A 307 18.22 -9.77 21.75
N TRP A 308 17.57 -10.33 20.72
CA TRP A 308 17.53 -11.77 20.51
C TRP A 308 18.03 -12.24 19.14
N LEU A 309 18.04 -11.41 18.10
CA LEU A 309 18.51 -11.81 16.78
C LEU A 309 19.99 -11.46 16.60
N LEU A 310 20.86 -12.46 16.73
CA LEU A 310 22.31 -12.33 16.58
C LEU A 310 22.90 -11.15 17.39
N PRO A 311 22.71 -11.12 18.72
CA PRO A 311 23.14 -10.00 19.56
C PRO A 311 24.65 -9.74 19.49
N ASP A 312 25.45 -10.79 19.22
CA ASP A 312 26.91 -10.69 19.13
C ASP A 312 27.39 -10.15 17.77
N ASN A 313 26.52 -10.09 16.75
CA ASN A 313 26.84 -9.57 15.42
C ASN A 313 25.66 -8.73 14.88
N PRO A 314 25.47 -7.50 15.41
CA PRO A 314 24.35 -6.66 15.05
C PRO A 314 24.37 -6.24 13.58
N GLU A 315 25.53 -6.03 12.97
CA GLU A 315 25.66 -5.68 11.55
C GLU A 315 25.07 -6.79 10.65
N LEU A 316 25.44 -8.05 10.90
CA LEU A 316 24.87 -9.18 10.18
C LEU A 316 23.37 -9.33 10.45
N SER A 317 22.93 -9.09 11.69
CA SER A 317 21.51 -9.04 12.05
C SER A 317 20.75 -8.05 11.18
N CYS A 318 21.28 -6.83 11.03
CA CYS A 318 20.67 -5.79 10.20
C CYS A 318 20.59 -6.17 8.72
N TRP A 319 21.66 -6.75 8.16
CA TRP A 319 21.66 -7.21 6.78
C TRP A 319 20.62 -8.31 6.52
N ILE A 320 20.53 -9.27 7.44
CA ILE A 320 19.55 -10.36 7.36
C ILE A 320 18.13 -9.80 7.43
N THR A 321 17.83 -8.89 8.37
CA THR A 321 16.48 -8.33 8.47
C THR A 321 16.16 -7.39 7.32
N HIS A 322 17.12 -6.61 6.82
CA HIS A 322 16.94 -5.73 5.66
C HIS A 322 16.61 -6.54 4.39
N ILE A 323 17.52 -7.43 3.97
CA ILE A 323 17.37 -8.20 2.74
C ILE A 323 16.29 -9.26 2.87
N GLY A 324 16.29 -10.01 3.98
CA GLY A 324 15.36 -11.10 4.24
C GLY A 324 13.92 -10.61 4.26
N SER A 325 13.62 -9.53 5.00
CA SER A 325 12.27 -8.97 5.03
C SER A 325 11.84 -8.36 3.69
N PHE A 326 12.76 -7.69 2.98
CA PHE A 326 12.43 -7.15 1.66
C PHE A 326 12.04 -8.27 0.69
N VAL A 327 12.89 -9.30 0.56
CA VAL A 327 12.63 -10.45 -0.31
C VAL A 327 11.34 -11.15 0.10
N PHE A 328 11.11 -11.36 1.39
CA PHE A 328 9.88 -11.97 1.90
C PHE A 328 8.64 -11.18 1.50
N LEU A 329 8.65 -9.86 1.66
CA LEU A 329 7.52 -9.00 1.27
C LEU A 329 7.31 -8.96 -0.25
N VAL A 330 8.39 -9.01 -1.05
CA VAL A 330 8.29 -9.12 -2.52
C VAL A 330 7.63 -10.44 -2.92
N LEU A 331 8.01 -11.57 -2.29
CA LEU A 331 7.41 -12.88 -2.55
C LEU A 331 5.92 -12.93 -2.20
N LEU A 332 5.52 -12.19 -1.15
CA LEU A 332 4.12 -12.02 -0.76
C LEU A 332 3.38 -10.95 -1.56
N ASN A 333 4.04 -10.27 -2.50
CA ASN A 333 3.47 -9.16 -3.27
C ASN A 333 2.94 -8.01 -2.37
N CYS A 334 3.65 -7.73 -1.29
CA CYS A 334 3.34 -6.72 -0.27
C CYS A 334 4.50 -5.73 -0.02
N SER A 335 5.54 -5.71 -0.86
CA SER A 335 6.75 -4.89 -0.63
C SER A 335 6.47 -3.39 -0.55
N ASN A 336 5.45 -2.88 -1.23
CA ASN A 336 5.02 -1.49 -1.12
C ASN A 336 4.50 -1.08 0.25
N THR A 337 4.18 -2.05 1.12
CA THR A 337 3.81 -1.78 2.52
C THR A 337 4.96 -1.15 3.31
N ILE A 338 6.21 -1.30 2.85
CA ILE A 338 7.40 -0.68 3.46
C ILE A 338 7.35 0.85 3.37
N LEU A 339 6.71 1.39 2.33
CA LEU A 339 6.81 2.78 1.96
C LEU A 339 5.86 3.66 2.79
N VAL A 340 6.33 4.84 3.19
CA VAL A 340 5.46 5.90 3.70
C VAL A 340 4.87 6.62 2.50
N ARG A 341 3.58 6.40 2.24
CA ARG A 341 2.91 6.85 1.02
C ARG A 341 1.99 8.02 1.30
N GLY A 342 2.38 9.18 0.78
CA GLY A 342 1.49 10.30 0.54
C GLY A 342 0.79 10.84 1.79
N VAL A 343 -0.26 11.60 1.55
CA VAL A 343 -1.10 12.23 2.56
C VAL A 343 -2.55 11.88 2.27
N TYR A 344 -3.17 11.21 3.23
CA TYR A 344 -4.59 10.88 3.24
C TYR A 344 -5.33 11.85 4.15
N ILE A 345 -6.50 12.29 3.72
CA ILE A 345 -7.33 13.24 4.47
C ILE A 345 -8.28 12.49 5.39
N ASP A 346 -8.38 12.94 6.64
CA ASP A 346 -9.25 12.33 7.65
C ASP A 346 -10.73 12.60 7.34
N ALA A 347 -11.57 11.60 7.62
CA ALA A 347 -13.02 11.64 7.42
C ALA A 347 -13.45 12.00 5.98
N GLU A 348 -12.64 11.67 4.98
CA GLU A 348 -12.97 11.91 3.57
C GLU A 348 -13.93 10.86 3.01
N GLU A 349 -13.76 9.59 3.36
CA GLU A 349 -14.58 8.52 2.82
C GLU A 349 -15.96 8.42 3.50
N GLU A 350 -17.00 8.36 2.67
CA GLU A 350 -18.39 8.29 3.12
C GLU A 350 -18.77 6.96 3.80
N ALA A 351 -19.93 6.97 4.47
CA ALA A 351 -20.57 5.79 5.06
C ALA A 351 -19.67 5.01 6.05
N GLY A 352 -18.89 5.75 6.85
CA GLY A 352 -18.02 5.19 7.88
C GLY A 352 -16.81 4.42 7.34
N LYS A 353 -16.47 4.56 6.05
CA LYS A 353 -15.30 3.92 5.45
C LYS A 353 -13.97 4.54 5.91
N CYS A 354 -13.98 5.77 6.42
CA CYS A 354 -12.80 6.46 6.93
C CYS A 354 -12.09 5.76 8.11
N VAL A 355 -12.79 4.87 8.82
CA VAL A 355 -12.24 4.06 9.94
C VAL A 355 -11.97 2.60 9.56
N VAL A 356 -12.05 2.27 8.26
CA VAL A 356 -11.80 0.90 7.79
C VAL A 356 -10.32 0.73 7.48
N PHE A 357 -9.66 -0.15 8.23
CA PHE A 357 -8.27 -0.51 7.99
C PHE A 357 -8.11 -1.26 6.66
N PRO A 358 -7.18 -0.84 5.78
CA PRO A 358 -6.98 -1.44 4.45
C PRO A 358 -6.23 -2.79 4.50
N CYS A 359 -6.60 -3.67 5.43
CA CYS A 359 -6.04 -5.02 5.57
C CYS A 359 -6.91 -6.03 4.81
N HIS A 360 -6.73 -6.13 3.49
CA HIS A 360 -7.62 -6.92 2.61
C HIS A 360 -6.93 -8.02 1.80
N TYR A 361 -5.78 -8.54 2.25
CA TYR A 361 -4.93 -9.45 1.47
C TYR A 361 -5.68 -10.68 0.90
N LEU A 362 -6.17 -11.56 1.78
CA LEU A 362 -6.91 -12.78 1.44
C LEU A 362 -8.26 -12.44 0.82
N ARG A 363 -8.95 -11.43 1.34
CA ARG A 363 -10.23 -10.98 0.75
C ARG A 363 -10.06 -10.58 -0.72
N LEU A 364 -8.99 -9.85 -1.05
CA LEU A 364 -8.69 -9.49 -2.42
C LEU A 364 -8.26 -10.69 -3.25
N PHE A 365 -7.40 -11.54 -2.70
CA PHE A 365 -6.95 -12.76 -3.37
C PHE A 365 -8.12 -13.66 -3.79
N PHE A 366 -9.04 -13.96 -2.87
CA PHE A 366 -10.22 -14.77 -3.16
C PHE A 366 -11.20 -14.07 -4.11
N LYS A 367 -11.31 -12.73 -4.04
CA LYS A 367 -12.11 -11.96 -5.00
C LYS A 367 -11.54 -12.09 -6.41
N ILE A 368 -10.25 -11.86 -6.60
CA ILE A 368 -9.55 -11.99 -7.87
C ILE A 368 -9.71 -13.42 -8.42
N GLU A 369 -9.54 -14.44 -7.58
CA GLU A 369 -9.67 -15.83 -8.01
C GLU A 369 -11.10 -16.19 -8.43
N ARG A 370 -12.11 -15.65 -7.74
CA ARG A 370 -13.52 -15.80 -8.12
C ARG A 370 -13.80 -15.13 -9.47
N GLU A 371 -13.30 -13.93 -9.67
CA GLU A 371 -13.45 -13.18 -10.92
C GLU A 371 -12.74 -13.89 -12.09
N LYS A 372 -11.54 -14.44 -11.88
CA LYS A 372 -10.82 -15.29 -12.85
C LYS A 372 -11.66 -16.50 -13.26
N LYS A 373 -12.26 -17.20 -12.30
CA LYS A 373 -13.11 -18.37 -12.58
C LYS A 373 -14.36 -17.98 -13.38
N GLN A 374 -15.01 -16.87 -13.03
CA GLN A 374 -16.19 -16.38 -13.75
C GLN A 374 -15.85 -15.94 -15.18
N ALA A 375 -14.73 -15.24 -15.38
CA ALA A 375 -14.28 -14.85 -16.71
C ALA A 375 -13.96 -16.08 -17.60
N ARG A 376 -13.31 -17.11 -17.04
CA ARG A 376 -13.07 -18.38 -17.75
C ARG A 376 -14.38 -19.06 -18.16
N GLN A 377 -15.38 -19.08 -17.28
CA GLN A 377 -16.70 -19.64 -17.60
C GLN A 377 -17.42 -18.85 -18.70
N GLN A 378 -17.37 -17.52 -18.65
CA GLN A 378 -17.96 -16.67 -19.69
C GLN A 378 -17.29 -16.88 -21.05
N ASN A 379 -15.96 -16.98 -21.09
CA ASN A 379 -15.22 -17.25 -22.33
C ASN A 379 -15.55 -18.64 -22.90
N LEU A 380 -15.71 -19.65 -22.04
CA LEU A 380 -16.14 -20.99 -22.47
C LEU A 380 -17.55 -20.95 -23.08
N LEU A 381 -18.51 -20.28 -22.42
CA LEU A 381 -19.87 -20.12 -22.95
C LEU A 381 -19.88 -19.33 -24.27
N ALA A 382 -19.06 -18.29 -24.39
CA ALA A 382 -18.92 -17.51 -25.63
C ALA A 382 -18.34 -18.36 -26.77
N SER A 383 -17.35 -19.20 -26.50
CA SER A 383 -16.78 -20.12 -27.50
C SER A 383 -17.79 -21.17 -27.99
N GLN A 384 -18.61 -21.72 -27.08
CA GLN A 384 -19.66 -22.69 -27.44
C GLN A 384 -20.77 -22.05 -28.30
N HIS A 385 -21.12 -20.79 -28.04
CA HIS A 385 -22.08 -20.06 -28.88
C HIS A 385 -21.54 -19.73 -30.28
N PHE A 386 -20.22 -19.62 -30.45
CA PHE A 386 -19.59 -19.38 -31.75
C PHE A 386 -19.59 -20.66 -32.60
N ASP A 387 -19.24 -21.81 -32.03
CA ASP A 387 -19.27 -23.12 -32.72
C ASP A 387 -20.69 -23.62 -33.05
N GLY A 388 -21.69 -23.20 -32.26
CA GLY A 388 -23.09 -23.49 -32.55
C GLY A 388 -23.66 -22.72 -33.74
N ARG A 389 -23.04 -21.59 -34.13
CA ARG A 389 -23.52 -20.74 -35.24
C ARG A 389 -22.92 -21.13 -36.59
N THR A 390 -21.70 -21.68 -36.60
CA THR A 390 -21.06 -22.24 -37.79
C THR A 390 -21.71 -23.56 -38.24
N ASN A 391 -22.15 -24.40 -37.29
CA ASN A 391 -22.77 -25.70 -37.62
C ASN A 391 -24.22 -25.63 -38.16
N VAL A 392 -24.90 -24.48 -38.07
CA VAL A 392 -26.29 -24.34 -38.58
C VAL A 392 -26.31 -23.89 -40.04
N ASN A 393 -25.26 -23.24 -40.55
CA ASN A 393 -25.25 -22.73 -41.93
C ASN A 393 -24.69 -23.73 -42.97
N GLU A 394 -24.10 -24.85 -42.56
CA GLU A 394 -23.46 -25.79 -43.50
C GLU A 394 -24.39 -26.93 -43.97
N LYS A 395 -25.58 -27.09 -43.37
CA LYS A 395 -26.49 -28.22 -43.70
C LYS A 395 -27.63 -27.92 -44.67
N ASP A 396 -27.81 -26.66 -45.07
CA ASP A 396 -28.91 -26.24 -45.95
C ASP A 396 -28.47 -25.87 -47.39
N SER A 397 -27.21 -26.13 -47.79
CA SER A 397 -26.72 -25.76 -49.14
C SER A 397 -26.47 -26.92 -50.13
N GLU A 398 -26.63 -28.18 -49.72
CA GLU A 398 -26.50 -29.32 -50.63
C GLU A 398 -27.85 -29.99 -50.90
N ASN A 399 -28.61 -29.42 -51.84
CA ASN A 399 -29.33 -30.15 -52.90
C ASN A 399 -30.37 -29.24 -53.58
N GLY A 400 -30.04 -28.75 -54.78
CA GLY A 400 -30.91 -27.89 -55.57
C GLY A 400 -30.38 -27.66 -56.98
N THR A 401 -30.58 -28.69 -57.81
CA THR A 401 -30.39 -28.78 -59.26
C THR A 401 -30.67 -27.53 -60.12
N LEU A 402 -29.74 -27.31 -61.07
CA LEU A 402 -29.92 -26.97 -62.50
C LEU A 402 -30.66 -25.66 -62.92
N LEU A 403 -29.95 -24.76 -63.63
CA LEU A 403 -30.19 -24.37 -65.05
C LEU A 403 -29.29 -23.16 -65.49
N PRO A 404 -29.10 -22.92 -66.81
CA PRO A 404 -27.89 -22.31 -67.38
C PRO A 404 -28.01 -20.85 -67.87
N ASN A 405 -26.83 -20.25 -67.99
CA ASN A 405 -26.31 -19.24 -68.93
C ASN A 405 -27.22 -18.34 -69.81
N ASN A 406 -26.76 -17.07 -69.87
CA ASN A 406 -26.87 -16.04 -70.92
C ASN A 406 -28.24 -15.41 -71.21
N THR A 407 -28.33 -14.07 -71.14
CA THR A 407 -28.30 -13.15 -72.31
C THR A 407 -28.56 -11.69 -71.89
N ILE A 408 -27.55 -10.84 -72.09
CA ILE A 408 -27.54 -9.44 -72.57
C ILE A 408 -28.82 -8.58 -72.43
N LYS A 409 -28.68 -7.39 -71.81
CA LYS A 409 -29.27 -6.11 -72.31
C LYS A 409 -28.39 -4.90 -71.95
N PRO A 410 -28.29 -3.88 -72.83
CA PRO A 410 -27.37 -2.75 -72.68
C PRO A 410 -28.05 -1.44 -72.22
N ALA A 411 -27.17 -0.46 -71.99
CA ALA A 411 -27.32 0.99 -72.23
C ALA A 411 -27.91 1.89 -71.12
N ASN A 412 -26.99 2.72 -70.62
CA ASN A 412 -27.04 4.18 -70.43
C ASN A 412 -28.13 4.79 -69.54
N ALA A 413 -27.66 5.50 -68.52
CA ALA A 413 -28.14 6.85 -68.22
C ALA A 413 -26.95 7.71 -67.81
N ASP A 414 -26.86 8.86 -68.47
CA ASP A 414 -25.80 9.87 -68.40
C ASP A 414 -25.72 10.62 -67.06
N SER A 415 -24.57 11.26 -66.88
CA SER A 415 -24.36 12.64 -66.36
C SER A 415 -25.02 13.03 -65.02
N LEU A 416 -24.28 13.30 -63.95
CA LEU A 416 -23.38 14.44 -63.65
C LEU A 416 -24.02 15.32 -62.57
N GLY A 417 -23.22 15.68 -61.58
CA GLY A 417 -23.54 16.60 -60.49
C GLY A 417 -22.77 16.25 -59.25
#